data_AF-A0A9Q0STP6-F1
#
_entry.id   AF-A0A9Q0STP6-F1
#
_cell.length_a   1.000
_cell.length_b   1.000
_cell.length_c   1.000
_cell.angle_alpha   90.00
_cell.angle_beta   90.00
_cell.angle_gamma   90.00
#
_symmetry.space_group_name_H-M   'P 1'
#
loop_
_entity.id
_entity.type
_entity.pdbx_description
1 polymer ?
#
loop_
_entity_poly.entity_id
_entity_poly.type
_entity_poly.pdbx_seq_one_letter_code
_entity_poly.pdbx_strand_id
1 'polypeptide(L)'
;MDAEPNAATFVSVLVACGRKGYLSLGKGIHRLIIERGFGLGSEVSNALMDMYVKCESLLAMVDMYAKCGCIEMAMQTFNEMPRKNVLTWNATQNGLAMHGHGQKVWFGQA
;
A
#
# COMPACT_ATOMS: atom_id res chain seq x y z
N MET A 1 -22.69 -23.64 2.72
CA MET A 1 -21.42 -23.60 1.96
C MET A 1 -21.02 -22.15 1.95
N ASP A 2 -20.01 -21.77 2.74
CA ASP A 2 -19.51 -20.40 2.72
C ASP A 2 -18.68 -20.21 1.45
N ALA A 3 -19.08 -19.26 0.62
CA ALA A 3 -18.35 -18.94 -0.60
C ALA A 3 -17.03 -18.24 -0.24
N GLU A 4 -15.91 -18.72 -0.77
CA GLU A 4 -14.61 -18.09 -0.54
C GLU A 4 -14.48 -16.79 -1.36
N PRO A 5 -13.94 -15.70 -0.76
CA PRO A 5 -13.68 -14.47 -1.48
C PRO A 5 -12.65 -14.67 -2.61
N ASN A 6 -12.96 -14.14 -3.78
CA ASN A 6 -12.05 -14.09 -4.92
C ASN A 6 -11.58 -12.65 -5.21
N ALA A 7 -10.74 -12.46 -6.23
CA ALA A 7 -10.20 -11.15 -6.59
C ALA A 7 -11.29 -10.09 -6.84
N ALA A 8 -12.36 -10.44 -7.55
CA ALA A 8 -13.48 -9.53 -7.81
C ALA A 8 -14.19 -9.10 -6.51
N THR A 9 -14.30 -10.02 -5.54
CA THR A 9 -14.84 -9.72 -4.21
C THR A 9 -14.01 -8.63 -3.53
N PHE A 10 -12.68 -8.81 -3.49
CA PHE A 10 -11.77 -7.83 -2.89
C PHE A 10 -11.81 -6.47 -3.59
N VAL A 11 -11.76 -6.44 -4.92
CA VAL A 11 -11.86 -5.21 -5.71
C VAL A 11 -13.14 -4.45 -5.36
N SER A 12 -14.28 -5.13 -5.32
CA SER A 12 -15.58 -4.48 -5.04
C SER A 12 -15.63 -3.85 -3.64
N VAL A 13 -15.10 -4.54 -2.63
CA VAL A 13 -15.05 -4.05 -1.25
C VAL A 13 -14.08 -2.88 -1.11
N LEU A 14 -12.91 -2.96 -1.74
CA LEU A 14 -11.92 -1.88 -1.72
C LEU A 14 -12.46 -0.60 -2.38
N VAL A 15 -13.14 -0.74 -3.53
CA VAL A 15 -13.80 0.39 -4.19
C VAL A 15 -14.85 1.02 -3.28
N ALA A 16 -15.67 0.21 -2.60
CA ALA A 16 -16.65 0.72 -1.64
C ALA A 16 -15.98 1.45 -0.48
N CYS A 17 -14.90 0.90 0.09
CA CYS A 17 -14.12 1.54 1.15
C CYS A 17 -13.54 2.89 0.71
N GLY A 18 -12.96 2.97 -0.50
CA GLY A 18 -12.42 4.20 -1.05
C GLY A 18 -13.50 5.27 -1.24
N ARG A 19 -14.67 4.89 -1.77
CA ARG A 19 -15.81 5.81 -1.98
C ARG A 19 -16.43 6.32 -0.67
N LYS A 20 -16.39 5.53 0.39
CA LYS A 20 -16.98 5.87 1.70
C LYS A 20 -15.97 6.38 2.73
N GLY A 21 -14.68 6.35 2.42
CA GLY A 21 -13.61 6.70 3.36
C GLY A 21 -13.43 5.68 4.48
N TYR A 22 -13.82 4.42 4.30
CA TYR A 22 -13.72 3.36 5.32
C TYR A 22 -12.30 2.79 5.42
N LEU A 23 -11.35 3.64 5.79
CA LEU A 23 -9.93 3.31 5.83
C LEU A 23 -9.61 2.13 6.77
N SER A 24 -10.20 2.10 7.97
CA SER A 24 -9.95 1.03 8.94
C SER A 24 -10.37 -0.34 8.40
N LEU A 25 -11.53 -0.40 7.74
CA LEU A 25 -12.00 -1.62 7.07
C LEU A 25 -11.09 -1.97 5.89
N GLY A 26 -10.77 -0.99 5.04
CA GLY A 26 -9.85 -1.18 3.91
C GLY A 26 -8.49 -1.74 4.33
N LYS A 27 -7.94 -1.30 5.45
CA LYS A 27 -6.69 -1.86 6.03
C LYS A 27 -6.84 -3.31 6.48
N GLY A 28 -7.98 -3.66 7.10
CA GLY A 28 -8.28 -5.06 7.46
C GLY A 28 -8.36 -5.96 6.22
N ILE A 29 -9.03 -5.48 5.17
CA ILE A 29 -9.14 -6.18 3.89
C ILE A 29 -7.77 -6.31 3.21
N HIS A 30 -6.93 -5.26 3.23
CA HIS A 30 -5.57 -5.32 2.71
C HIS A 30 -4.75 -6.42 3.39
N ARG A 31 -4.80 -6.52 4.72
CA ARG A 31 -4.13 -7.60 5.45
C ARG A 31 -4.61 -8.98 4.97
N LEU A 32 -5.93 -9.16 4.83
CA LEU A 32 -6.50 -10.42 4.37
C LEU A 32 -6.05 -10.79 2.94
N ILE A 33 -5.94 -9.80 2.04
CA ILE A 33 -5.42 -9.99 0.67
C ILE A 33 -3.99 -10.53 0.71
N ILE A 34 -3.12 -9.96 1.55
CA ILE A 34 -1.74 -10.41 1.72
C ILE A 34 -1.70 -11.83 2.31
N GLU A 35 -2.44 -12.08 3.39
CA GLU A 35 -2.50 -13.39 4.06
C GLU A 35 -3.00 -14.51 3.13
N ARG A 36 -3.92 -14.18 2.21
CA ARG A 36 -4.47 -15.11 1.22
C ARG A 36 -3.61 -15.24 -0.04
N GLY A 37 -2.50 -14.51 -0.13
CA GLY A 37 -1.59 -14.58 -1.27
C GLY A 37 -2.16 -14.00 -2.57
N PHE A 38 -3.17 -13.12 -2.50
CA PHE A 38 -3.64 -12.44 -3.70
C PHE A 38 -2.54 -11.49 -4.20
N GLY A 39 -2.07 -11.76 -5.41
CA GLY A 39 -0.93 -11.07 -6.00
C GLY A 39 -1.15 -9.57 -6.10
N LEU A 40 -0.17 -8.81 -5.58
CA LEU A 40 -0.09 -7.35 -5.65
C LEU A 40 0.24 -6.82 -7.07
N GLY A 41 0.31 -7.69 -8.08
CA GLY A 41 0.41 -7.34 -9.51
C GLY A 41 -0.92 -7.48 -10.28
N SER A 42 -2.04 -7.67 -9.57
CA SER A 42 -3.38 -7.88 -10.16
C SER A 42 -4.27 -6.65 -10.02
N GLU A 43 -5.48 -6.72 -10.57
CA GLU A 43 -6.55 -5.71 -10.43
C GLU A 43 -6.81 -5.30 -8.96
N VAL A 44 -6.55 -6.21 -8.01
CA VAL A 44 -6.65 -5.96 -6.57
C VAL A 44 -5.67 -4.88 -6.10
N SER A 45 -4.48 -4.81 -6.69
CA SER A 45 -3.45 -3.81 -6.35
C SER A 45 -3.87 -2.41 -6.75
N ASN A 46 -4.44 -2.26 -7.94
CA ASN A 46 -4.99 -0.99 -8.41
C ASN A 46 -6.16 -0.55 -7.51
N ALA A 47 -7.02 -1.48 -7.10
CA ALA A 47 -8.10 -1.19 -6.16
C ALA A 47 -7.61 -0.80 -4.76
N LEU A 48 -6.53 -1.42 -4.26
CA LEU A 48 -5.89 -1.04 -3.01
C LEU A 48 -5.35 0.38 -3.08
N MET A 49 -4.60 0.69 -4.15
CA MET A 49 -4.04 2.01 -4.36
C MET A 49 -5.13 3.08 -4.46
N ASP A 50 -6.15 2.87 -5.29
CA ASP A 50 -7.30 3.77 -5.41
C ASP A 50 -7.99 4.00 -4.06
N MET A 51 -8.16 2.95 -3.24
CA MET A 51 -8.73 3.06 -1.90
C MET A 51 -7.86 3.94 -0.99
N TYR A 52 -6.54 3.71 -0.93
CA TYR A 52 -5.62 4.52 -0.11
C TYR A 52 -5.49 5.96 -0.61
N VAL A 53 -5.54 6.19 -1.92
CA VAL A 53 -5.57 7.54 -2.52
C VAL A 53 -6.83 8.28 -2.05
N LYS A 54 -8.01 7.67 -2.22
CA LYS A 54 -9.30 8.27 -1.84
C LYS A 54 -9.45 8.49 -0.33
N CYS A 55 -8.76 7.70 0.47
CA CYS A 55 -8.72 7.85 1.93
C CYS A 55 -7.55 8.74 2.41
N GLU A 56 -6.82 9.41 1.51
CA GLU A 56 -5.66 10.27 1.81
C GLU A 56 -4.58 9.59 2.68
N SER A 57 -4.43 8.27 2.56
CA SER A 57 -3.63 7.44 3.48
C SER A 57 -2.46 6.73 2.78
N LEU A 58 -1.96 7.28 1.67
CA LEU A 58 -0.82 6.73 0.92
C LEU A 58 0.44 6.53 1.78
N LEU A 59 0.71 7.41 2.76
CA LEU A 59 1.82 7.23 3.70
C LEU A 59 1.72 5.90 4.47
N ALA A 60 0.51 5.52 4.90
CA ALA A 60 0.30 4.26 5.63
C ALA A 60 0.48 3.04 4.72
N MET A 61 0.19 3.18 3.42
CA MET A 61 0.44 2.13 2.43
C MET A 61 1.95 1.94 2.20
N VAL A 62 2.69 3.05 2.03
CA VAL A 62 4.16 3.04 1.92
C VAL A 62 4.80 2.41 3.17
N ASP A 63 4.42 2.87 4.38
CA ASP A 63 4.96 2.36 5.64
C ASP A 63 4.71 0.84 5.80
N MET A 64 3.53 0.38 5.44
CA MET A 64 3.19 -1.05 5.52
C MET A 64 4.03 -1.88 4.54
N TYR A 65 4.09 -1.50 3.26
CA TYR A 65 4.90 -2.23 2.29
C TYR A 65 6.38 -2.22 2.64
N ALA A 66 6.89 -1.08 3.12
CA ALA A 66 8.29 -0.93 3.51
C ALA A 66 8.62 -1.83 4.71
N LYS A 67 7.75 -1.91 5.72
CA LYS A 67 7.91 -2.83 6.87
C LYS A 67 7.78 -4.30 6.50
N CYS A 68 6.93 -4.64 5.55
CA CYS A 68 6.75 -6.00 5.05
C CYS A 68 7.84 -6.47 4.08
N GLY A 69 8.82 -5.61 3.74
CA GLY A 69 9.88 -5.96 2.78
C GLY A 69 9.44 -5.92 1.32
N CYS A 70 8.20 -5.47 1.05
CA CYS A 70 7.68 -5.23 -0.29
C CYS A 70 8.22 -3.90 -0.85
N ILE A 71 9.55 -3.76 -0.90
CA ILE A 71 10.23 -2.50 -1.17
C ILE A 71 9.84 -1.91 -2.54
N GLU A 72 9.71 -2.73 -3.57
CA GLU A 72 9.30 -2.27 -4.91
C GLU A 72 7.93 -1.58 -4.88
N MET A 73 6.97 -2.17 -4.16
CA MET A 73 5.62 -1.61 -4.01
C MET A 73 5.62 -0.35 -3.14
N ALA A 74 6.44 -0.33 -2.08
CA ALA A 74 6.61 0.86 -1.26
C ALA A 74 7.16 2.03 -2.10
N MET A 75 8.16 1.75 -2.93
CA MET A 75 8.76 2.73 -3.85
C MET A 75 7.82 3.17 -4.96
N GLN A 76 7.07 2.25 -5.56
CA GLN A 76 6.06 2.58 -6.56
C GLN A 76 4.99 3.50 -5.96
N THR A 77 4.42 3.10 -4.82
CA THR A 77 3.41 3.90 -4.11
C THR A 77 3.97 5.27 -3.75
N PHE A 78 5.20 5.33 -3.22
CA PHE A 78 5.90 6.56 -2.89
C PHE A 78 6.05 7.47 -4.12
N ASN A 79 6.50 6.93 -5.26
CA ASN A 79 6.68 7.67 -6.50
C ASN A 79 5.37 8.25 -7.03
N GLU A 80 4.27 7.52 -6.91
CA GLU A 80 2.93 7.94 -7.33
C GLU A 80 2.25 8.91 -6.34
N MET A 81 2.82 9.13 -5.15
CA MET A 81 2.27 10.11 -4.21
C MET A 81 2.33 11.54 -4.80
N PRO A 82 1.19 12.27 -4.84
CA PRO A 82 1.14 13.63 -5.37
C PRO A 82 1.88 14.63 -4.46
N ARG A 83 2.00 14.33 -3.16
CA ARG A 83 2.77 15.12 -2.21
C ARG A 83 3.66 14.20 -1.39
N LYS A 84 4.98 14.42 -1.48
CA LYS A 84 6.00 13.76 -0.68
C LYS A 84 6.47 14.76 0.39
N ASN A 85 6.59 14.31 1.62
CA ASN A 85 7.12 15.09 2.74
C ASN A 85 8.17 14.29 3.50
N VAL A 86 8.79 14.91 4.50
CA VAL A 86 9.83 14.27 5.34
C VAL A 86 9.34 12.96 5.96
N LEU A 87 8.06 12.86 6.34
CA LEU A 87 7.49 11.63 6.91
C LEU A 87 7.42 10.50 5.89
N THR A 88 7.01 10.78 4.65
CA THR A 88 6.98 9.77 3.57
C THR A 88 8.38 9.29 3.20
N TRP A 89 9.37 10.18 3.22
CA TRP A 89 10.77 9.81 3.00
C TRP A 89 11.31 8.93 4.12
N ASN A 90 11.06 9.32 5.38
CA ASN A 90 11.49 8.56 6.55
C ASN A 90 10.86 7.16 6.59
N ALA A 91 9.58 7.03 6.24
CA ALA A 91 8.90 5.73 6.19
C ALA A 91 9.56 4.79 5.17
N THR A 92 9.82 5.29 3.96
CA THR A 92 10.50 4.53 2.90
C THR A 92 11.93 4.16 3.29
N GLN A 93 12.71 5.11 3.82
CA GLN A 93 14.09 4.88 4.26
C GLN A 93 14.18 3.89 5.41
N ASN A 94 13.29 3.99 6.39
CA ASN A 94 13.27 3.06 7.52
C ASN A 94 12.99 1.64 7.05
N GLY A 95 12.01 1.43 6.15
CA GLY A 95 11.77 0.09 5.61
C GLY A 95 12.93 -0.41 4.74
N LEU A 96 13.54 0.46 3.92
CA LEU A 96 14.75 0.10 3.16
C LEU A 96 15.89 -0.31 4.09
N ALA A 97 16.15 0.44 5.17
CA ALA A 97 17.17 0.14 6.15
C ALA A 97 16.89 -1.18 6.90
N MET A 98 15.64 -1.42 7.30
CA MET A 98 15.21 -2.64 7.98
C MET A 98 15.48 -3.90 7.15
N HIS A 99 15.36 -3.81 5.82
CA HIS A 99 15.52 -4.96 4.91
C HIS A 99 16.88 -4.99 4.21
N GLY A 100 17.88 -4.25 4.72
CA GLY A 100 19.25 -4.28 4.17
C GLY A 100 19.42 -3.55 2.83
N HIS A 101 18.43 -2.76 2.42
CA HIS A 101 18.42 -1.97 1.19
C HIS A 101 18.73 -0.47 1.44
N GLY A 102 19.25 -0.11 2.62
CA GLY A 102 19.47 1.26 3.08
C GLY A 102 20.42 2.14 2.24
N GLN A 103 20.97 1.62 1.13
CA GLN A 103 21.80 2.37 0.18
C GLN A 103 21.06 2.90 -1.05
N LYS A 104 19.81 2.51 -1.31
CA LYS A 104 19.05 3.09 -2.41
C LYS A 104 18.30 4.33 -1.93
N VAL A 105 18.54 5.44 -2.62
CA VAL A 105 17.83 6.72 -2.59
C VAL A 105 18.34 7.75 -1.57
N TRP A 106 19.53 8.28 -1.88
CA TRP A 106 19.88 9.67 -1.62
C TRP A 106 20.25 10.34 -2.94
N PHE A 107 19.27 10.92 -3.64
CA PHE A 107 19.51 11.93 -4.68
C PHE A 107 18.36 12.94 -4.68
N GLY A 108 18.63 14.16 -4.23
CA GLY A 108 17.86 15.34 -4.62
C GLY A 108 17.29 16.24 -3.51
N GLN A 109 18.20 16.93 -2.78
CA GLN A 109 18.15 18.33 -2.27
C GLN A 109 17.02 18.73 -1.28
N ALA A 110 17.34 19.36 -0.15
CA ALA A 110 17.84 20.74 0.08
C ALA A 110 16.80 21.80 -0.27
#